data_AF-A0A9P5ZG00-F1
#
_entry.id   AF-A0A9P5ZG00-F1
#
_cell.length_a   1.000
_cell.length_b   1.000
_cell.length_c   1.000
_cell.angle_alpha   90.00
_cell.angle_beta   90.00
_cell.angle_gamma   90.00
#
_symmetry.space_group_name_H-M   'P 1'
#
loop_
_entity.id
_entity.type
_entity.pdbx_description
1 polymer ?
#
loop_
_entity_poly.entity_id
_entity_poly.type
_entity_poly.pdbx_seq_one_letter_code
_entity_poly.pdbx_strand_id
1 'polypeptide(L)'
;MPAHTHRHHAEPDSHRWSLESNKLVLGNPYTPAKNMTPNNVITLNFENSAVLIKRPESYQEALEIAKKEYPQLAHLSAARIGFTLQDVVHGTDRFVRISESAWASVLDKLPGGMVVNVMVLPDPDAKTAPPGYLEVPSQGQGSSKGSDVPSLKHSRSASSLFAWIGTGK
;
A
#
# COMPACT_ATOMS: atom_id res chain seq x y z
N MET A 1 -51.81 56.80 -41.22
CA MET A 1 -52.10 55.41 -41.64
C MET A 1 -50.96 54.51 -41.17
N PRO A 2 -51.20 53.26 -40.75
CA PRO A 2 -51.90 52.74 -39.56
C PRO A 2 -50.90 52.26 -38.47
N ALA A 3 -51.16 52.47 -37.18
CA ALA A 3 -51.78 51.54 -36.21
C ALA A 3 -51.04 50.19 -36.02
N HIS A 4 -50.24 50.07 -34.95
CA HIS A 4 -49.87 48.76 -34.39
C HIS A 4 -50.15 48.69 -32.89
N THR A 5 -51.20 47.94 -32.60
CA THR A 5 -51.68 47.43 -31.31
C THR A 5 -50.69 46.40 -30.74
N HIS A 6 -50.25 46.56 -29.49
CA HIS A 6 -49.59 45.47 -28.75
C HIS A 6 -50.34 45.14 -27.45
N ARG A 7 -51.32 44.25 -27.67
CA ARG A 7 -51.86 43.17 -26.85
C ARG A 7 -51.23 42.98 -25.45
N HIS A 8 -52.05 43.25 -24.42
CA HIS A 8 -51.92 42.65 -23.08
C HIS A 8 -52.07 41.12 -23.20
N HIS A 9 -51.12 40.35 -22.68
CA HIS A 9 -51.30 38.92 -22.44
C HIS A 9 -51.13 38.66 -20.94
N ALA A 10 -52.23 38.20 -20.35
CA ALA A 10 -52.36 37.86 -18.96
C ALA A 10 -51.53 36.62 -18.61
N GLU A 11 -50.96 36.66 -17.42
CA GLU A 11 -50.34 35.55 -16.70
C GLU A 11 -51.41 34.54 -16.27
N PRO A 12 -51.25 33.23 -16.52
CA PRO A 12 -52.00 32.23 -15.78
C PRO A 12 -51.11 31.18 -15.12
N ASP A 13 -51.54 30.88 -13.90
CA ASP A 13 -51.48 29.60 -13.20
C ASP A 13 -50.11 29.03 -12.82
N SER A 14 -49.74 29.41 -11.60
CA SER A 14 -48.90 28.66 -10.67
C SER A 14 -49.47 27.25 -10.44
N HIS A 15 -49.17 26.32 -11.33
CA HIS A 15 -49.36 24.90 -11.06
C HIS A 15 -48.41 24.46 -9.93
N ARG A 16 -48.97 24.52 -8.72
CA ARG A 16 -48.50 23.92 -7.48
C ARG A 16 -48.49 22.40 -7.67
N TRP A 17 -47.37 21.86 -8.15
CA TRP A 17 -47.17 20.42 -8.21
C TRP A 17 -46.98 19.92 -6.79
N SER A 18 -48.02 19.23 -6.32
CA SER A 18 -48.07 18.47 -5.09
C SER A 18 -46.98 17.40 -5.13
N LEU A 19 -45.93 17.56 -4.32
CA LEU A 19 -44.99 16.48 -4.00
C LEU A 19 -45.75 15.50 -3.09
N GLU A 20 -46.46 14.57 -3.73
CA GLU A 20 -46.88 13.34 -3.09
C GLU A 20 -45.66 12.71 -2.41
N SER A 21 -45.83 12.53 -1.11
CA SER A 21 -44.81 12.11 -0.18
C SER A 21 -44.43 10.67 -0.48
N ASN A 22 -43.42 10.46 -1.31
CA ASN A 22 -42.70 9.19 -1.33
C ASN A 22 -42.08 9.01 0.05
N LYS A 23 -42.78 8.22 0.87
CA LYS A 23 -42.37 7.76 2.19
C LYS A 23 -41.14 6.87 2.01
N LEU A 24 -39.99 7.50 1.80
CA LEU A 24 -38.69 6.85 1.94
C LEU A 24 -38.63 6.36 3.39
N VAL A 25 -38.70 5.05 3.55
CA VAL A 25 -38.25 4.40 4.78
C VAL A 25 -36.75 4.70 4.84
N LEU A 26 -36.41 5.82 5.48
CA LEU A 26 -35.06 6.13 5.92
C LEU A 26 -34.69 4.96 6.82
N GLY A 27 -33.96 4.00 6.26
CA GLY A 27 -33.27 2.99 7.04
C GLY A 27 -32.54 3.72 8.15
N ASN A 28 -32.63 3.17 9.36
CA ASN A 28 -32.01 3.74 10.56
C ASN A 28 -30.68 4.39 10.18
N PRO A 29 -30.46 5.70 10.44
CA PRO A 29 -29.14 6.25 10.27
C PRO A 29 -28.21 5.34 11.07
N TYR A 30 -27.18 4.81 10.42
CA TYR A 30 -26.11 4.11 11.09
C TYR A 30 -25.63 5.06 12.18
N THR A 31 -26.12 4.85 13.40
CA THR A 31 -25.61 5.53 14.56
C THR A 31 -24.33 4.77 14.84
N PRO A 32 -23.14 5.36 14.59
CA PRO A 32 -21.91 4.71 15.01
C PRO A 32 -22.09 4.42 16.50
N ALA A 33 -21.84 3.18 16.89
CA ALA A 33 -21.98 2.74 18.27
C ALA A 33 -21.30 3.76 19.19
N LYS A 34 -21.99 4.12 20.28
CA LYS A 34 -21.72 5.24 21.22
C LYS A 34 -20.29 5.35 21.79
N ASN A 35 -19.37 4.43 21.44
CA ASN A 35 -17.97 4.39 21.85
C ASN A 35 -16.96 4.51 20.69
N MET A 36 -17.37 4.75 19.45
CA MET A 36 -16.45 5.06 18.35
C MET A 36 -16.04 6.52 18.43
N THR A 37 -15.01 6.82 19.22
CA THR A 37 -14.26 8.06 18.98
C THR A 37 -13.67 7.99 17.56
N PRO A 38 -13.62 9.10 16.81
CA PRO A 38 -13.11 9.11 15.44
C PRO A 38 -11.68 8.58 15.34
N ASN A 39 -10.92 8.63 16.44
CA ASN A 39 -9.57 8.09 16.53
C ASN A 39 -9.48 6.56 16.68
N ASN A 40 -10.60 5.83 16.75
CA ASN A 40 -10.58 4.37 16.95
C ASN A 40 -10.83 3.55 15.69
N VAL A 41 -10.93 4.21 14.54
CA VAL A 41 -11.11 3.56 13.23
C VAL A 41 -10.02 3.94 12.26
N ILE A 42 -9.67 2.97 11.40
CA ILE A 42 -8.78 3.16 10.27
C ILE A 42 -9.43 2.55 9.03
N THR A 43 -9.10 3.10 7.86
CA THR A 43 -9.51 2.51 6.59
C THR A 43 -8.36 1.66 6.08
N LEU A 44 -8.58 0.37 5.90
CA LEU A 44 -7.67 -0.46 5.11
C LEU A 44 -8.03 -0.28 3.63
N ASN A 45 -7.03 -0.12 2.78
CA ASN A 45 -7.21 -0.06 1.33
C ASN A 45 -6.33 -1.11 0.65
N PHE A 46 -6.91 -1.92 -0.22
CA PHE A 46 -6.19 -2.89 -1.03
C PHE A 46 -6.74 -2.87 -2.46
N GLU A 47 -5.87 -2.56 -3.42
CA GLU A 47 -6.21 -2.39 -4.83
C GLU A 47 -7.37 -1.39 -5.04
N ASN A 48 -8.57 -1.88 -5.36
CA ASN A 48 -9.77 -1.08 -5.61
C ASN A 48 -10.82 -1.23 -4.50
N SER A 49 -10.43 -1.71 -3.31
CA SER A 49 -11.35 -1.99 -2.21
C SER A 49 -10.86 -1.39 -0.89
N ALA A 50 -11.72 -0.61 -0.25
CA ALA A 50 -11.46 -0.01 1.04
C ALA A 50 -12.48 -0.49 2.08
N VAL A 51 -11.99 -0.84 3.28
CA VAL A 51 -12.82 -1.34 4.39
C VAL A 51 -12.49 -0.52 5.64
N LEU A 52 -13.52 0.01 6.28
CA LEU A 52 -13.40 0.71 7.55
C LEU A 52 -13.40 -0.31 8.70
N ILE A 53 -12.30 -0.38 9.44
CA ILE A 53 -12.14 -1.33 10.54
C ILE A 53 -11.86 -0.60 11.85
N LYS A 54 -12.10 -1.30 12.96
CA LYS A 54 -11.55 -0.90 14.26
C LYS A 54 -10.03 -0.93 14.16
N ARG A 55 -9.37 0.06 14.78
CA ARG A 55 -7.91 0.10 14.89
C ARG A 55 -7.40 -1.18 15.57
N PRO A 56 -6.58 -2.01 14.89
CA PRO A 56 -5.98 -3.18 15.49
C PRO A 56 -4.85 -2.77 16.44
N GLU A 57 -4.72 -3.47 17.56
CA GLU A 57 -3.72 -3.19 18.58
C GLU A 57 -2.33 -3.69 18.17
N SER A 58 -2.28 -4.72 17.32
CA SER A 58 -1.04 -5.33 16.87
C SER A 58 -0.96 -5.45 15.34
N TYR A 59 0.27 -5.53 14.84
CA TYR A 59 0.52 -5.77 13.41
C TYR A 59 -0.04 -7.11 12.95
N GLN A 60 0.09 -8.14 13.79
CA GLN A 60 -0.42 -9.48 13.50
C GLN A 60 -1.95 -9.48 13.41
N GLU A 61 -2.64 -8.79 14.31
CA GLU A 61 -4.09 -8.62 14.23
C GLU A 61 -4.50 -7.91 12.93
N ALA A 62 -3.74 -6.89 12.52
CA ALA A 62 -3.99 -6.21 11.25
C ALA A 62 -3.84 -7.15 10.05
N LEU A 63 -2.86 -8.06 10.07
CA LEU A 63 -2.68 -9.08 9.03
C LEU A 63 -3.86 -10.05 8.96
N GLU A 64 -4.32 -10.54 10.12
CA GLU A 64 -5.47 -11.46 10.18
C GLU A 64 -6.75 -10.77 9.68
N ILE A 65 -6.98 -9.52 10.06
CA ILE A 65 -8.10 -8.72 9.55
C ILE A 65 -7.96 -8.52 8.05
N ALA A 66 -6.79 -8.14 7.54
CA ALA A 66 -6.57 -7.96 6.11
C ALA A 66 -6.84 -9.25 5.32
N LYS A 67 -6.40 -10.41 5.81
CA LYS A 67 -6.68 -11.70 5.17
C LYS A 67 -8.16 -12.08 5.20
N LYS A 68 -8.86 -11.71 6.26
CA LYS A 68 -10.29 -11.97 6.42
C LYS A 68 -11.13 -11.10 5.49
N GLU A 69 -10.84 -9.80 5.45
CA GLU A 69 -11.60 -8.83 4.66
C GLU A 69 -11.23 -8.87 3.17
N TYR A 70 -10.00 -9.28 2.83
CA TYR A 70 -9.53 -9.44 1.45
C TYR A 70 -9.18 -10.92 1.18
N PRO A 71 -10.11 -11.72 0.64
CA PRO A 71 -9.90 -13.15 0.36
C PRO A 71 -8.69 -13.45 -0.53
N GLN A 72 -8.34 -12.49 -1.39
CA GLN A 72 -7.15 -12.54 -2.24
C GLN A 72 -5.82 -12.51 -1.47
N LEU A 73 -5.81 -12.11 -0.20
CA LEU A 73 -4.64 -12.18 0.66
C LEU A 73 -4.60 -13.47 1.50
N ALA A 74 -5.69 -14.23 1.58
CA ALA A 74 -5.81 -15.37 2.49
C ALA A 74 -4.77 -16.47 2.25
N HIS A 75 -4.37 -16.67 0.99
CA HIS A 75 -3.39 -17.69 0.59
C HIS A 75 -1.93 -17.23 0.73
N LEU A 76 -1.70 -15.93 0.97
CA LEU A 76 -0.35 -15.37 1.07
C LEU A 76 0.23 -15.58 2.48
N SER A 77 1.53 -15.82 2.55
CA SER A 77 2.23 -15.83 3.84
C SER A 77 2.23 -14.43 4.46
N ALA A 78 2.24 -14.36 5.79
CA ALA A 78 2.28 -13.09 6.52
C ALA A 78 3.49 -12.21 6.09
N ALA A 79 4.63 -12.84 5.82
CA ALA A 79 5.84 -12.17 5.34
C ALA A 79 5.68 -11.48 3.98
N ARG A 80 4.67 -11.87 3.19
CA ARG A 80 4.37 -11.29 1.88
C ARG A 80 3.33 -10.19 1.91
N ILE A 81 2.79 -9.85 3.08
CA ILE A 81 1.82 -8.77 3.23
C ILE A 81 2.50 -7.65 4.00
N GLY A 82 2.44 -6.44 3.44
CA GLY A 82 2.95 -5.23 4.06
C GLY A 82 1.87 -4.16 4.16
N PHE A 83 2.08 -3.21 5.06
CA PHE A 83 1.22 -2.03 5.19
C PHE A 83 2.02 -0.78 4.88
N THR A 84 1.42 0.16 4.18
CA THR A 84 2.02 1.45 3.84
C THR A 84 1.06 2.59 4.14
N LEU A 85 1.64 3.75 4.41
CA LEU A 85 0.93 5.02 4.45
C LEU A 85 1.33 5.84 3.24
N GLN A 86 0.36 6.56 2.68
CA GLN A 86 0.66 7.61 1.72
C GLN A 86 1.06 8.87 2.49
N ASP A 87 2.22 9.40 2.18
CA ASP A 87 2.74 10.65 2.71
C ASP A 87 3.08 11.59 1.55
N VAL A 88 2.80 12.87 1.72
CA VAL A 88 3.04 13.89 0.68
C VAL A 88 4.22 14.73 1.12
N VAL A 89 5.40 14.39 0.59
CA VAL A 89 6.65 15.09 0.93
C VAL A 89 7.10 15.90 -0.28
N HIS A 90 7.15 17.23 -0.13
CA HIS A 90 7.49 18.17 -1.21
C HIS A 90 6.64 18.01 -2.49
N GLY A 91 5.33 17.77 -2.33
CA GLY A 91 4.41 17.61 -3.45
C GLY A 91 4.56 16.31 -4.24
N THR A 92 5.36 15.37 -3.74
CA THR A 92 5.47 14.02 -4.30
C THR A 92 4.80 13.03 -3.34
N ASP A 93 3.87 12.25 -3.87
CA ASP A 93 3.30 11.11 -3.15
C ASP A 93 4.37 10.04 -2.93
N ARG A 94 4.57 9.66 -1.67
CA ARG A 94 5.47 8.59 -1.26
C ARG A 94 4.71 7.60 -0.41
N PHE A 95 4.96 6.31 -0.65
CA PHE A 95 4.46 5.25 0.21
C PHE A 95 5.53 4.88 1.23
N VAL A 96 5.21 5.05 2.50
CA VAL A 96 6.08 4.69 3.62
C VAL A 96 5.61 3.37 4.21
N ARG A 97 6.47 2.34 4.17
CA ARG A 97 6.15 1.03 4.75
C ARG A 97 6.22 1.08 6.27
N ILE A 98 5.17 0.60 6.93
CA ILE A 98 5.10 0.46 8.38
C ILE A 98 5.72 -0.90 8.77
N SER A 99 6.74 -0.88 9.63
CA SER A 99 7.26 -2.10 10.25
C SER A 99 6.37 -2.55 11.40
N GLU A 100 6.46 -3.83 11.76
CA GLU A 100 5.77 -4.40 12.92
C GLU A 100 6.04 -3.61 14.21
N SER A 101 7.31 -3.26 14.46
CA SER A 101 7.73 -2.48 15.63
C SER A 101 7.19 -1.04 15.66
N ALA A 102 6.93 -0.45 14.50
CA ALA A 102 6.43 0.93 14.39
C ALA A 102 4.91 0.99 14.41
N TRP A 103 4.22 -0.15 14.29
CA TRP A 103 2.77 -0.22 14.12
C TRP A 103 2.00 0.56 15.18
N ALA A 104 2.23 0.26 16.46
CA ALA A 104 1.53 0.90 17.57
C ALA A 104 1.82 2.41 17.62
N SER A 105 3.08 2.82 17.44
CA SER A 105 3.48 4.23 17.47
C SER A 105 2.94 5.03 16.29
N VAL A 106 2.79 4.39 15.12
CA VAL A 106 2.22 5.02 13.93
C VAL A 106 0.70 5.16 14.10
N LEU A 107 0.01 4.09 14.49
CA LEU A 107 -1.44 4.12 14.72
C LEU A 107 -1.86 5.12 15.79
N ASP A 108 -1.11 5.26 16.89
CA ASP A 108 -1.44 6.23 17.93
C ASP A 108 -1.41 7.69 17.42
N LYS A 109 -0.47 7.99 16.53
CA LYS A 109 -0.29 9.32 15.92
C LYS A 109 -1.20 9.58 14.72
N LEU A 110 -1.80 8.53 14.16
CA LEU A 110 -2.64 8.65 12.99
C LEU A 110 -3.97 9.35 13.35
N PRO A 111 -4.32 10.44 12.65
CA PRO A 111 -5.63 11.05 12.81
C PRO A 111 -6.72 10.06 12.41
N GLY A 112 -7.88 10.15 13.06
CA GLY A 112 -9.05 9.36 12.71
C GLY A 112 -9.41 9.47 11.23
N GLY A 113 -9.66 8.34 10.57
CA GLY A 113 -10.03 8.30 9.16
C GLY A 113 -8.87 8.28 8.16
N MET A 114 -7.61 8.14 8.62
CA MET A 114 -6.51 7.89 7.69
C MET A 114 -6.58 6.50 7.03
N VAL A 115 -6.03 6.43 5.82
CA VAL A 115 -6.01 5.22 4.99
C VAL A 115 -4.66 4.53 5.12
N VAL A 116 -4.70 3.26 5.52
CA VAL A 116 -3.56 2.34 5.52
C VAL A 116 -3.69 1.46 4.29
N ASN A 117 -2.71 1.54 3.39
CA ASN A 117 -2.70 0.72 2.20
C ASN A 117 -2.06 -0.64 2.51
N VAL A 118 -2.68 -1.71 2.04
CA VAL A 118 -2.13 -3.06 2.07
C VAL A 118 -1.37 -3.27 0.76
N MET A 119 -0.19 -3.89 0.83
CA MET A 119 0.62 -4.22 -0.34
C MET A 119 1.12 -5.65 -0.27
N VAL A 120 1.30 -6.27 -1.44
CA VAL A 120 1.93 -7.59 -1.54
C VAL A 120 3.42 -7.40 -1.81
N LEU A 121 4.25 -7.94 -0.92
CA LEU A 121 5.69 -7.96 -1.04
C LEU A 121 6.14 -9.10 -1.97
N PRO A 122 7.27 -8.92 -2.68
CA PRO A 122 7.86 -9.98 -3.49
C PRO A 122 8.19 -11.20 -2.63
N ASP A 123 8.11 -12.37 -3.24
CA ASP A 123 8.38 -13.63 -2.56
C ASP A 123 9.87 -13.72 -2.21
N PRO A 124 10.24 -13.91 -0.92
CA PRO A 124 11.64 -13.97 -0.51
C PRO A 124 12.36 -15.21 -1.07
N ASP A 125 11.62 -16.29 -1.37
CA ASP A 125 12.13 -17.54 -1.91
C ASP A 125 12.11 -17.58 -3.44
N ALA A 126 11.65 -16.51 -4.10
CA ALA A 126 11.82 -16.36 -5.54
C ALA A 126 13.32 -16.28 -5.84
N LYS A 127 13.91 -17.43 -6.19
CA LYS A 127 15.26 -17.56 -6.75
C LYS A 127 15.29 -16.77 -8.06
N THR A 128 15.51 -15.47 -7.95
CA THR A 128 15.86 -14.65 -9.09
C THR A 128 17.18 -15.21 -9.58
N ALA A 129 17.17 -15.79 -10.79
CA ALA A 129 18.40 -16.25 -11.40
C ALA A 129 19.40 -15.09 -11.37
N PRO A 130 20.65 -15.32 -10.91
CA PRO A 130 21.63 -14.25 -10.89
C PRO A 130 21.73 -13.63 -12.29
N PRO A 131 21.93 -12.31 -12.39
CA PRO A 131 22.07 -11.68 -13.69
C PRO A 131 23.13 -12.41 -14.50
N GLY A 132 22.76 -12.85 -15.70
CA GLY A 132 23.67 -13.52 -16.61
C GLY A 132 24.77 -12.54 -16.98
N TYR A 133 25.99 -12.80 -16.52
CA TYR A 133 27.15 -11.98 -16.90
C TYR A 133 27.43 -12.23 -18.39
N LEU A 134 27.61 -11.13 -19.12
CA LEU A 134 28.06 -11.18 -20.51
C LEU A 134 29.44 -11.85 -20.53
N GLU A 135 29.54 -13.02 -21.15
CA GLU A 135 30.81 -13.71 -21.32
C GLU A 135 31.73 -12.84 -22.18
N VAL A 136 32.78 -12.31 -21.57
CA VAL A 136 33.81 -11.54 -22.29
C VAL A 136 34.59 -12.55 -23.13
N PRO A 137 34.62 -12.42 -24.48
CA PRO A 137 35.41 -13.33 -25.32
C PRO A 137 36.86 -13.28 -24.88
N SER A 138 37.37 -14.41 -24.39
CA SER A 138 38.80 -14.56 -24.12
C SER A 138 39.51 -14.57 -25.47
N GLN A 139 40.10 -13.42 -25.82
CA GLN A 139 40.90 -13.28 -27.02
C GLN A 139 42.05 -14.29 -26.96
N GLY A 140 41.98 -15.32 -27.81
CA GLY A 140 42.84 -16.48 -27.77
C GLY A 140 44.33 -16.12 -27.76
N GLN A 141 45.02 -16.44 -26.67
CA GLN A 141 46.45 -16.61 -26.69
C GLN A 141 46.76 -18.01 -27.22
N GLY A 142 47.61 -18.03 -28.25
CA GLY A 142 47.92 -19.19 -29.06
C GLY A 142 48.38 -20.41 -28.29
N SER A 143 47.99 -21.55 -28.83
CA SER A 143 48.46 -22.88 -28.53
C SER A 143 49.98 -22.94 -28.33
N SER A 144 50.40 -23.23 -27.10
CA SER A 144 51.70 -23.86 -26.83
C SER A 144 51.44 -25.17 -26.08
N LYS A 145 51.67 -26.29 -26.76
CA LYS A 145 51.72 -27.64 -26.20
C LYS A 145 52.89 -27.75 -25.20
N GLY A 146 52.67 -28.45 -24.09
CA GLY A 146 53.70 -28.92 -23.15
C GLY A 146 53.15 -28.95 -21.73
N SER A 147 52.65 -30.09 -21.24
CA SER A 147 53.40 -31.17 -20.57
C SER A 147 53.50 -30.95 -19.04
N ASP A 148 52.81 -31.85 -18.32
CA ASP A 148 53.12 -32.36 -16.96
C ASP A 148 52.73 -31.54 -15.69
N VAL A 149 51.77 -32.12 -14.95
CA VAL A 149 51.55 -32.29 -13.48
C VAL A 149 52.43 -31.53 -12.44
N PRO A 150 52.00 -31.31 -11.16
CA PRO A 150 50.90 -31.94 -10.41
C PRO A 150 50.03 -31.01 -9.52
N SER A 151 48.99 -31.63 -8.96
CA SER A 151 48.11 -31.21 -7.86
C SER A 151 48.79 -30.37 -6.76
N LEU A 152 48.32 -29.15 -6.55
CA LEU A 152 48.62 -28.32 -5.38
C LEU A 152 47.37 -28.10 -4.54
N LYS A 153 47.34 -28.82 -3.41
CA LYS A 153 46.47 -28.59 -2.26
C LYS A 153 46.57 -27.11 -1.82
N HIS A 154 45.49 -26.36 -1.91
CA HIS A 154 45.28 -25.13 -1.12
C HIS A 154 44.18 -25.46 -0.11
N SER A 155 44.54 -25.87 1.11
CA SER A 155 44.95 -25.01 2.23
C SER A 155 43.87 -23.95 2.52
N ARG A 156 43.09 -24.23 3.55
CA ARG A 156 42.14 -23.31 4.18
C ARG A 156 42.94 -22.12 4.73
N SER A 157 42.73 -20.92 4.19
CA SER A 157 43.17 -19.68 4.83
C SER A 157 41.96 -18.83 5.13
N ALA A 158 41.60 -18.79 6.41
CA ALA A 158 40.75 -17.78 6.98
C ALA A 158 41.45 -16.42 6.86
N SER A 159 40.73 -15.42 6.35
CA SER A 159 41.09 -14.01 6.53
C SER A 159 39.88 -13.32 7.14
N SER A 160 39.87 -13.32 8.47
CA SER A 160 39.21 -12.32 9.30
C SER A 160 39.67 -10.91 8.88
N LEU A 161 38.78 -9.91 9.01
CA LEU A 161 39.04 -8.53 9.52
C LEU A 161 38.15 -7.49 8.82
N PHE A 162 36.95 -7.25 9.36
CA PHE A 162 36.39 -5.90 9.38
C PHE A 162 36.25 -5.49 10.84
N ALA A 163 37.33 -4.89 11.35
CA ALA A 163 37.35 -4.24 12.65
C ALA A 163 36.78 -2.82 12.51
N TRP A 164 35.80 -2.56 13.37
CA TRP A 164 35.08 -1.32 13.58
C TRP A 164 35.97 -0.31 14.33
N ILE A 165 36.29 0.84 13.72
CA ILE A 165 36.75 2.09 14.36
C ILE A 165 36.35 3.23 13.39
N GLY A 166 35.75 4.36 13.79
CA GLY A 166 35.55 4.87 15.13
C GLY A 166 34.80 6.20 15.17
N THR A 167 34.74 6.66 16.40
CA THR A 167 34.06 7.81 16.99
C THR A 167 34.70 9.15 16.62
N GLY A 168 33.88 10.20 16.54
CA GLY A 168 34.30 11.58 16.79
C GLY A 168 33.24 12.57 16.31
N LYS A 169 32.86 13.62 17.02
CA LYS A 169 33.12 14.11 18.38
C LYS A 169 32.04 15.15 18.64
#